data_AF-A0AAD9IVC9-F1
#
_entry.id   AF-A0AAD9IVC9-F1
#
_cell.length_a   1.000
_cell.length_b   1.000
_cell.length_c   1.000
_cell.angle_alpha   90.00
_cell.angle_beta   90.00
_cell.angle_gamma   90.00
#
_symmetry.space_group_name_H-M   'P 1'
#
loop_
_entity.id
_entity.type
_entity.pdbx_description
1 polymer ?
#
loop_
_entity_poly.entity_id
_entity_poly.type
_entity_poly.pdbx_seq_one_letter_code
_entity_poly.pdbx_strand_id
1 'polypeptide(L)'
;MYVHTYIYIHTYTHTYMHTYIHTYIHTYIHTYIHTYIHTYIHTYIHTYIHTYIHTYIHTYIHTYIHTYIHTYIHTYLHIYIHTYIHTYIHTYIHTYIHTYIQTYIYTYIHTYIHTYIHTYIHTYIHTYIHTYIHTYIHTYIHTHKYTYIQAYIYTYVPMYVHTYIHTYVRTYVHRYMYKCIHAYICTYVHTYIHMNLRKIMIFDI
;
A
#
# COMPACT_ATOMS: atom_id res chain seq x y z
N MET A 1 -65.33 128.03 -23.35
CA MET A 1 -63.88 127.73 -23.50
C MET A 1 -63.33 126.96 -22.30
N TYR A 2 -63.48 127.48 -21.07
CA TYR A 2 -62.90 126.88 -19.84
C TYR A 2 -63.38 125.47 -19.47
N VAL A 3 -64.68 125.18 -19.64
CA VAL A 3 -65.26 123.86 -19.33
C VAL A 3 -64.76 122.78 -20.30
N HIS A 4 -64.59 123.13 -21.58
CA HIS A 4 -64.15 122.18 -22.61
C HIS A 4 -62.66 121.85 -22.47
N THR A 5 -61.82 122.83 -22.09
CA THR A 5 -60.42 122.60 -21.74
C THR A 5 -60.27 121.78 -20.45
N TYR A 6 -61.12 122.03 -19.45
CA TYR A 6 -61.11 121.26 -18.21
C TYR A 6 -61.51 119.79 -18.43
N ILE A 7 -62.59 119.53 -19.17
CA ILE A 7 -63.03 118.18 -19.51
C ILE A 7 -61.98 117.46 -20.36
N TYR A 8 -61.33 118.16 -21.30
CA TYR A 8 -60.26 117.57 -22.13
C TYR A 8 -59.03 117.21 -21.30
N ILE A 9 -58.56 118.11 -20.43
CA ILE A 9 -57.42 117.85 -19.55
C ILE A 9 -57.75 116.72 -18.57
N HIS A 10 -58.95 116.72 -17.98
CA HIS A 10 -59.38 115.68 -17.05
C HIS A 10 -59.52 114.32 -17.74
N THR A 11 -60.16 114.24 -18.90
CA THR A 11 -60.30 112.97 -19.63
C THR A 11 -58.97 112.47 -20.15
N TYR A 12 -58.09 113.35 -20.67
CA TYR A 12 -56.76 112.96 -21.13
C TYR A 12 -55.87 112.48 -19.98
N THR A 13 -55.81 113.22 -18.87
CA THR A 13 -55.02 112.80 -17.69
C THR A 13 -55.57 111.52 -17.07
N HIS A 14 -56.90 111.38 -16.93
CA HIS A 14 -57.51 110.17 -16.39
C HIS A 14 -57.28 108.96 -17.30
N THR A 15 -57.50 109.09 -18.61
CA THR A 15 -57.28 107.98 -19.56
C THR A 15 -55.81 107.62 -19.67
N TYR A 16 -54.90 108.59 -19.70
CA TYR A 16 -53.46 108.34 -19.74
C TYR A 16 -52.97 107.68 -18.44
N MET A 17 -53.38 108.18 -17.27
CA MET A 17 -53.03 107.59 -15.98
C MET A 17 -53.63 106.19 -15.84
N HIS A 18 -54.90 106.00 -16.19
CA HIS A 18 -55.55 104.69 -16.12
C HIS A 18 -54.90 103.69 -17.07
N THR A 19 -54.67 104.06 -18.33
CA THR A 19 -54.04 103.15 -19.29
C THR A 19 -52.60 102.86 -18.93
N TYR A 20 -51.80 103.85 -18.53
CA TYR A 20 -50.42 103.65 -18.13
C TYR A 20 -50.32 102.78 -16.88
N ILE A 21 -51.08 103.10 -15.82
CA ILE A 21 -51.07 102.33 -14.57
C ILE A 21 -51.60 100.92 -14.82
N HIS A 22 -52.73 100.77 -15.52
CA HIS A 22 -53.31 99.45 -15.79
C HIS A 22 -52.38 98.60 -16.67
N THR A 23 -51.85 99.15 -17.76
CA THR A 23 -50.95 98.39 -18.64
C THR A 23 -49.64 98.07 -17.95
N TYR A 24 -49.02 99.02 -17.25
CA TYR A 24 -47.77 98.78 -16.54
C TYR A 24 -47.94 97.77 -15.42
N ILE A 25 -48.94 97.95 -14.55
CA ILE A 25 -49.20 97.01 -13.45
C ILE A 25 -49.60 95.64 -14.00
N HIS A 26 -50.53 95.58 -14.96
CA HIS A 26 -50.97 94.29 -15.50
C HIS A 26 -49.84 93.58 -16.23
N THR A 27 -49.09 94.26 -17.10
CA THR A 27 -47.97 93.62 -17.82
C THR A 27 -46.85 93.25 -16.87
N TYR A 28 -46.44 94.12 -15.95
CA TYR A 28 -45.37 93.84 -15.01
C TYR A 28 -45.75 92.70 -14.07
N ILE A 29 -46.92 92.76 -13.42
CA ILE A 29 -47.38 91.71 -12.51
C ILE A 29 -47.60 90.40 -13.28
N HIS A 30 -48.30 90.42 -14.41
CA HIS A 30 -48.57 89.20 -15.15
C HIS A 30 -47.29 88.59 -15.70
N THR A 31 -46.41 89.37 -16.33
CA THR A 31 -45.16 88.83 -16.86
C THR A 31 -44.23 88.38 -15.75
N TYR A 32 -44.04 89.18 -14.69
CA TYR A 32 -43.17 88.81 -13.58
C TYR A 32 -43.69 87.58 -12.84
N ILE A 33 -44.96 87.57 -12.42
CA ILE A 33 -45.54 86.43 -11.71
C ILE A 33 -45.57 85.21 -12.62
N HIS A 34 -46.08 85.32 -13.85
CA HIS A 34 -46.18 84.16 -14.73
C HIS A 34 -44.79 83.62 -15.10
N THR A 35 -43.85 84.48 -15.51
CA THR A 35 -42.51 84.01 -15.89
C THR A 35 -41.76 83.49 -14.68
N TYR A 36 -41.76 84.20 -13.55
CA TYR A 36 -41.03 83.78 -12.37
C TYR A 36 -41.61 82.48 -11.78
N ILE A 37 -42.92 82.42 -11.56
CA ILE A 37 -43.56 81.22 -11.01
C ILE A 37 -43.44 80.06 -11.99
N HIS A 38 -43.76 80.26 -13.27
CA HIS A 38 -43.70 79.17 -14.24
C HIS A 38 -42.26 78.70 -14.44
N THR A 39 -41.30 79.59 -14.63
CA THR A 39 -39.90 79.16 -14.82
C THR A 39 -39.34 78.55 -13.55
N TYR A 40 -39.56 79.15 -12.38
CA TYR A 40 -39.03 78.61 -11.12
C TYR A 40 -39.65 77.26 -10.79
N ILE A 41 -40.99 77.14 -10.82
CA ILE A 41 -41.67 75.88 -10.52
C ILE A 41 -41.31 74.83 -11.57
N HIS A 42 -41.38 75.15 -12.86
CA HIS A 42 -41.10 74.18 -13.91
C HIS A 42 -39.64 73.74 -13.87
N THR A 43 -38.68 74.68 -13.77
CA THR A 43 -37.26 74.32 -13.71
C THR A 43 -36.94 73.59 -12.42
N TYR A 44 -37.40 74.04 -11.26
CA TYR A 44 -37.13 73.38 -9.99
C TYR A 44 -37.74 71.98 -9.93
N ILE A 45 -39.03 71.84 -10.25
CA ILE A 45 -39.70 70.53 -10.24
C ILE A 45 -39.07 69.61 -11.28
N HIS A 46 -38.90 70.08 -12.52
CA HIS A 46 -38.35 69.23 -13.57
C HIS A 46 -36.90 68.84 -13.28
N THR A 47 -36.04 69.78 -12.87
CA THR A 47 -34.65 69.45 -12.55
C THR A 47 -34.55 68.59 -11.31
N TYR A 48 -35.27 68.91 -10.23
CA TYR A 48 -35.23 68.13 -8.99
C TYR A 48 -35.77 66.72 -9.19
N ILE A 49 -36.97 66.58 -9.76
CA ILE A 49 -37.57 65.26 -10.02
C ILE A 49 -36.70 64.48 -11.01
N HIS A 50 -36.31 65.08 -12.14
CA HIS A 50 -35.53 64.36 -13.13
C HIS A 50 -34.15 63.97 -12.59
N THR A 51 -33.43 64.87 -11.94
CA THR A 51 -32.12 64.55 -11.37
C THR A 51 -32.24 63.58 -10.22
N TYR A 52 -33.15 63.79 -9.26
CA TYR A 52 -33.30 62.89 -8.12
C TYR A 52 -33.75 61.50 -8.55
N ILE A 53 -34.80 61.39 -9.37
CA ILE A 53 -35.27 60.08 -9.85
C ILE A 53 -34.20 59.42 -10.71
N HIS A 54 -33.63 60.13 -11.69
CA HIS A 54 -32.63 59.53 -12.56
C HIS A 54 -31.37 59.13 -11.78
N THR A 55 -30.84 59.99 -10.92
CA THR A 55 -29.64 59.66 -10.14
C THR A 55 -29.95 58.57 -9.13
N TYR A 56 -31.03 58.65 -8.37
CA TYR A 56 -31.35 57.65 -7.36
C TYR A 56 -31.65 56.29 -7.99
N ILE A 57 -32.53 56.23 -9.01
CA ILE A 57 -32.85 54.97 -9.67
C ILE A 57 -31.62 54.43 -10.39
N HIS A 58 -30.91 55.23 -11.17
CA HIS A 58 -29.76 54.75 -11.92
C HIS A 58 -28.64 54.32 -10.98
N THR A 59 -28.28 55.12 -9.97
CA THR A 59 -27.24 54.73 -9.01
C THR A 59 -27.68 53.52 -8.22
N TYR A 60 -28.86 53.52 -7.60
CA TYR A 60 -29.30 52.40 -6.77
C TYR A 60 -29.43 51.11 -7.56
N ILE A 61 -30.10 51.13 -8.71
CA ILE A 61 -30.25 49.93 -9.55
C ILE A 61 -28.88 49.49 -10.06
N HIS A 62 -28.08 50.40 -10.61
CA HIS A 62 -26.78 50.02 -11.17
C HIS A 62 -25.84 49.51 -10.07
N THR A 63 -25.73 50.20 -8.94
CA THR A 63 -24.88 49.74 -7.83
C THR A 63 -25.41 48.44 -7.28
N TYR A 64 -26.70 48.34 -6.96
CA TYR A 64 -27.24 47.14 -6.34
C TYR A 64 -27.14 45.92 -7.25
N ILE A 65 -27.58 46.05 -8.52
CA ILE A 65 -27.50 44.95 -9.48
C ILE A 65 -26.05 44.60 -9.75
N HIS A 66 -25.19 45.59 -10.05
CA HIS A 66 -23.80 45.31 -10.37
C HIS A 66 -23.07 44.71 -9.16
N THR A 67 -23.20 45.28 -7.96
CA THR A 67 -22.54 44.73 -6.78
C THR A 67 -23.10 43.37 -6.47
N TYR A 68 -24.43 43.20 -6.39
CA TYR A 68 -25.03 41.92 -5.99
C TYR A 68 -24.70 40.82 -6.98
N ILE A 69 -24.91 41.05 -8.28
CA ILE A 69 -24.61 40.06 -9.32
C ILE A 69 -23.12 39.77 -9.36
N HIS A 70 -22.28 40.80 -9.39
CA HIS A 70 -20.84 40.59 -9.46
C HIS A 70 -20.31 39.88 -8.20
N THR A 71 -20.70 40.31 -7.00
CA THR A 71 -20.27 39.65 -5.77
C THR A 71 -20.82 38.25 -5.68
N TYR A 72 -22.10 38.03 -5.98
CA TYR A 72 -22.71 36.71 -5.87
C TYR A 72 -22.11 35.74 -6.87
N ILE A 73 -22.03 36.12 -8.16
CA ILE A 73 -21.45 35.26 -9.19
C ILE A 73 -19.98 35.01 -8.90
N HIS A 74 -19.20 36.04 -8.58
CA HIS A 74 -17.77 35.88 -8.36
C HIS A 74 -17.47 35.09 -7.08
N THR A 75 -18.18 35.33 -5.98
CA THR A 75 -17.99 34.55 -4.75
C THR A 75 -18.48 33.13 -4.92
N TYR A 76 -19.64 32.90 -5.55
CA TYR A 76 -20.17 31.56 -5.77
C TYR A 76 -19.28 30.76 -6.72
N LEU A 77 -18.87 31.32 -7.87
CA LEU A 77 -17.94 30.65 -8.78
C LEU A 77 -16.60 30.40 -8.09
N HIS A 78 -16.04 31.38 -7.39
CA HIS A 78 -14.77 31.19 -6.72
C HIS A 78 -14.85 30.13 -5.64
N ILE A 79 -15.86 30.18 -4.76
CA ILE A 79 -16.04 29.18 -3.71
C ILE A 79 -16.30 27.81 -4.34
N TYR A 80 -17.22 27.70 -5.30
CA TYR A 80 -17.55 26.43 -5.93
C TYR A 80 -16.35 25.83 -6.65
N ILE A 81 -15.68 26.59 -7.52
CA ILE A 81 -14.51 26.12 -8.27
C ILE A 81 -13.38 25.80 -7.29
N HIS A 82 -13.05 26.69 -6.36
CA HIS A 82 -11.96 26.46 -5.43
C HIS A 82 -12.25 25.25 -4.54
N THR A 83 -13.42 25.18 -3.92
CA THR A 83 -13.76 24.06 -3.03
C THR A 83 -13.87 22.77 -3.81
N TYR A 84 -14.56 22.74 -4.95
CA TYR A 84 -14.73 21.52 -5.74
C TYR A 84 -13.40 21.03 -6.30
N ILE A 85 -12.62 21.90 -6.96
CA ILE A 85 -11.32 21.52 -7.52
C ILE A 85 -10.35 21.14 -6.41
N HIS A 86 -10.22 21.96 -5.37
CA HIS A 86 -9.28 21.66 -4.29
C HIS A 86 -9.67 20.39 -3.55
N THR A 87 -10.94 20.21 -3.19
CA THR A 87 -11.37 18.97 -2.50
C THR A 87 -11.24 17.77 -3.42
N TYR A 88 -11.66 17.84 -4.68
CA TYR A 88 -11.55 16.73 -5.62
C TYR A 88 -10.10 16.37 -5.88
N ILE A 89 -9.25 17.33 -6.24
CA ILE A 89 -7.83 17.09 -6.50
C ILE A 89 -7.14 16.59 -5.24
N HIS A 90 -7.32 17.26 -4.10
CA HIS A 90 -6.65 16.85 -2.87
C HIS A 90 -7.12 15.47 -2.42
N THR A 91 -8.43 15.21 -2.38
CA THR A 91 -8.94 13.89 -1.96
C THR A 91 -8.54 12.82 -2.96
N TYR A 92 -8.71 13.03 -4.25
CA TYR A 92 -8.36 12.04 -5.27
C TYR A 92 -6.87 11.76 -5.29
N ILE A 93 -6.01 12.78 -5.36
CA ILE A 93 -4.56 12.59 -5.38
C ILE A 93 -4.09 11.98 -4.06
N HIS A 94 -4.52 12.50 -2.91
CA HIS A 94 -4.09 11.97 -1.62
C HIS A 94 -4.56 10.53 -1.44
N THR A 95 -5.83 10.21 -1.72
CA THR A 95 -6.33 8.85 -1.58
C THR A 95 -5.69 7.92 -2.58
N TYR A 96 -5.55 8.31 -3.85
CA TYR A 96 -4.92 7.48 -4.87
C TYR A 96 -3.45 7.22 -4.55
N ILE A 97 -2.66 8.27 -4.27
CA ILE A 97 -1.23 8.12 -3.94
C ILE A 97 -1.08 7.31 -2.66
N HIS A 98 -1.82 7.65 -1.60
CA HIS A 98 -1.70 6.93 -0.33
C HIS A 98 -2.12 5.47 -0.49
N THR A 99 -3.25 5.17 -1.12
CA THR A 99 -3.70 3.78 -1.30
C THR A 99 -2.78 3.02 -2.23
N TYR A 100 -2.37 3.59 -3.35
CA TYR A 100 -1.47 2.95 -4.30
C TYR A 100 -0.10 2.69 -3.69
N ILE A 101 0.53 3.70 -3.08
CA ILE A 101 1.85 3.54 -2.44
C ILE A 101 1.74 2.55 -1.29
N GLN A 102 0.75 2.69 -0.40
CA GLN A 102 0.59 1.79 0.74
C GLN A 102 0.38 0.35 0.26
N THR A 103 -0.52 0.12 -0.70
CA THR A 103 -0.80 -1.23 -1.20
C THR A 103 0.39 -1.78 -1.97
N TYR A 104 1.02 -1.02 -2.84
CA TYR A 104 2.19 -1.47 -3.61
C TYR A 104 3.37 -1.77 -2.69
N ILE A 105 3.74 -0.86 -1.79
CA ILE A 105 4.84 -1.07 -0.84
C ILE A 105 4.51 -2.24 0.08
N TYR A 106 3.31 -2.27 0.68
CA TYR A 106 2.94 -3.35 1.59
C TYR A 106 2.92 -4.70 0.86
N THR A 107 2.25 -4.80 -0.28
CA THR A 107 2.20 -6.07 -1.03
C THR A 107 3.57 -6.46 -1.54
N TYR A 108 4.33 -5.55 -2.15
CA TYR A 108 5.65 -5.87 -2.68
C TYR A 108 6.62 -6.27 -1.57
N ILE A 109 6.76 -5.46 -0.52
CA ILE A 109 7.67 -5.77 0.59
C ILE A 109 7.20 -7.01 1.33
N HIS A 110 5.92 -7.10 1.70
CA HIS A 110 5.43 -8.25 2.44
C HIS A 110 5.53 -9.52 1.61
N THR A 111 5.10 -9.52 0.35
CA THR A 111 5.20 -10.71 -0.49
C THR A 111 6.65 -11.05 -0.79
N TYR A 112 7.49 -10.09 -1.17
CA TYR A 112 8.89 -10.35 -1.48
C TYR A 112 9.65 -10.84 -0.25
N ILE A 113 9.58 -10.14 0.88
CA ILE A 113 10.27 -10.54 2.11
C ILE A 113 9.70 -11.87 2.61
N HIS A 114 8.38 -12.01 2.72
CA HIS A 114 7.80 -13.24 3.23
C HIS A 114 8.11 -14.42 2.31
N THR A 115 7.91 -14.29 1.00
CA THR A 115 8.22 -15.39 0.07
C THR A 115 9.72 -15.67 0.03
N TYR A 116 10.58 -14.66 -0.06
CA TYR A 116 12.02 -14.86 -0.13
C TYR A 116 12.56 -15.46 1.15
N ILE A 117 12.25 -14.88 2.31
CA ILE A 117 12.71 -15.41 3.60
C ILE A 117 12.10 -16.78 3.86
N HIS A 118 10.79 -16.94 3.70
CA HIS A 118 10.15 -18.23 3.96
C HIS A 118 10.67 -19.29 3.00
N THR A 119 10.75 -19.03 1.70
CA THR A 119 11.27 -20.03 0.75
C THR A 119 12.75 -20.28 0.97
N TYR A 120 13.57 -19.26 1.15
CA TYR A 120 15.00 -19.44 1.36
C TYR A 120 15.29 -20.18 2.66
N ILE A 121 14.75 -19.72 3.79
CA ILE A 121 14.96 -20.38 5.09
C ILE A 121 14.35 -21.77 5.08
N HIS A 122 13.09 -21.92 4.65
CA HIS A 122 12.45 -23.23 4.65
C HIS A 122 13.18 -24.19 3.72
N THR A 123 13.47 -23.81 2.47
CA THR A 123 14.17 -24.72 1.55
C THR A 123 15.59 -24.96 2.01
N TYR A 124 16.37 -23.95 2.40
CA TYR A 124 17.75 -24.13 2.80
C TYR A 124 17.85 -24.95 4.09
N ILE A 125 17.13 -24.59 5.14
CA ILE A 125 17.18 -25.32 6.41
C ILE A 125 16.59 -26.72 6.23
N HIS A 126 15.42 -26.85 5.62
CA HIS A 126 14.80 -28.15 5.44
C HIS A 126 15.67 -29.04 4.57
N THR A 127 16.15 -28.57 3.41
CA THR A 127 17.01 -29.39 2.54
C THR A 127 18.34 -29.67 3.21
N TYR A 128 19.02 -28.70 3.81
CA TYR A 128 20.30 -28.92 4.45
C TYR A 128 20.19 -29.87 5.64
N ILE A 129 19.27 -29.63 6.57
CA ILE A 129 19.08 -30.49 7.74
C ILE A 129 18.59 -31.87 7.30
N HIS A 130 17.57 -31.95 6.46
CA HIS A 130 17.05 -33.24 6.01
C HIS A 130 18.11 -34.01 5.25
N THR A 131 18.79 -33.41 4.27
CA THR A 131 19.84 -34.11 3.51
C THR A 131 21.02 -34.45 4.39
N TYR A 132 21.52 -33.55 5.23
CA TYR A 132 22.67 -33.82 6.10
C TYR A 132 22.35 -34.90 7.13
N ILE A 133 21.25 -34.77 7.87
CA ILE A 133 20.87 -35.76 8.89
C ILE A 133 20.53 -37.08 8.22
N HIS A 134 19.69 -37.07 7.18
CA HIS A 134 19.31 -38.30 6.49
C HIS A 134 20.53 -38.98 5.88
N THR A 135 21.38 -38.26 5.13
CA THR A 135 22.58 -38.85 4.54
C THR A 135 23.56 -39.29 5.61
N TYR A 136 23.86 -38.48 6.63
CA TYR A 136 24.81 -38.84 7.68
C TYR A 136 24.32 -40.05 8.48
N ILE A 137 23.10 -40.03 9.00
CA ILE A 137 22.56 -41.13 9.79
C ILE A 137 22.40 -42.38 8.91
N HIS A 138 21.79 -42.25 7.73
CA HIS A 138 21.58 -43.39 6.85
C HIS A 138 22.92 -43.97 6.42
N THR A 139 23.86 -43.17 5.91
CA THR A 139 25.16 -43.68 5.49
C THR A 139 25.94 -44.22 6.67
N TYR A 140 26.05 -43.53 7.79
CA TYR A 140 26.82 -43.99 8.95
C TYR A 140 26.25 -45.28 9.53
N ILE A 141 24.96 -45.33 9.84
CA ILE A 141 24.35 -46.51 10.44
C ILE A 141 24.31 -47.66 9.44
N HIS A 142 23.88 -47.41 8.20
CA HIS A 142 23.79 -48.45 7.19
C HIS A 142 25.18 -48.99 6.84
N THR A 143 26.15 -48.12 6.55
CA THR A 143 27.50 -48.59 6.21
C THR A 143 28.15 -49.26 7.41
N HIS A 144 28.10 -48.70 8.62
CA HIS A 144 28.76 -49.31 9.76
C HIS A 144 28.12 -50.65 10.15
N LYS A 145 26.78 -50.72 10.25
CA LYS A 145 26.13 -52.00 10.55
C LYS A 145 26.32 -53.02 9.44
N TYR A 146 26.13 -52.62 8.18
CA TYR A 146 26.26 -53.54 7.05
C TYR A 146 27.70 -54.03 6.90
N THR A 147 28.69 -53.15 6.93
CA THR A 147 30.10 -53.54 6.84
C THR A 147 30.54 -54.36 8.04
N TYR A 148 30.09 -54.03 9.26
CA TYR A 148 30.39 -54.82 10.45
C TYR A 148 29.78 -56.22 10.39
N ILE A 149 28.49 -56.33 10.04
CA ILE A 149 27.80 -57.62 9.89
C ILE A 149 28.44 -58.43 8.76
N GLN A 150 28.72 -57.79 7.62
CA GLN A 150 29.38 -58.43 6.47
C GLN A 150 30.78 -58.93 6.86
N ALA A 151 31.59 -58.12 7.52
CA ALA A 151 32.91 -58.53 7.99
C ALA A 151 32.79 -59.68 8.99
N TYR A 152 31.86 -59.61 9.95
CA TYR A 152 31.66 -60.66 10.94
C TYR A 152 31.25 -62.00 10.29
N ILE A 153 30.24 -61.98 9.41
CA ILE A 153 29.71 -63.20 8.78
C ILE A 153 30.67 -63.75 7.74
N TYR A 154 31.27 -62.92 6.89
CA TYR A 154 32.04 -63.40 5.74
C TYR A 154 33.55 -63.54 6.01
N THR A 155 34.07 -62.92 7.07
CA THR A 155 35.51 -63.03 7.40
C THR A 155 35.73 -63.72 8.73
N TYR A 156 35.06 -63.27 9.80
CA TYR A 156 35.33 -63.79 11.14
C TYR A 156 34.79 -65.22 11.32
N VAL A 157 33.54 -65.47 10.93
CA VAL A 157 32.93 -66.81 11.08
C VAL A 157 33.70 -67.87 10.28
N PRO A 158 34.04 -67.69 8.98
CA PRO A 158 34.81 -68.69 8.23
C PRO A 158 36.21 -68.87 8.79
N MET A 159 36.88 -67.80 9.22
CA MET A 159 38.20 -67.89 9.84
C MET A 159 38.14 -68.66 11.17
N TYR A 160 37.15 -68.38 12.02
CA TYR A 160 36.95 -69.08 13.29
C TYR A 160 36.60 -70.55 13.08
N VAL A 161 35.68 -70.84 12.17
CA VAL A 161 35.30 -72.22 11.83
C VAL A 161 36.49 -72.97 11.21
N HIS A 162 37.20 -72.35 10.28
CA HIS A 162 38.38 -72.97 9.65
C HIS A 162 39.47 -73.23 10.68
N THR A 163 39.83 -72.24 11.51
CA THR A 163 40.85 -72.41 12.54
C THR A 163 40.43 -73.43 13.60
N TYR A 164 39.19 -73.38 14.08
CA TYR A 164 38.68 -74.32 15.08
C TYR A 164 38.63 -75.74 14.52
N ILE A 165 38.02 -75.96 13.34
CA ILE A 165 37.96 -77.28 12.72
C ILE A 165 39.36 -77.76 12.37
N HIS A 166 40.20 -76.94 11.73
CA HIS A 166 41.53 -77.34 11.34
C HIS A 166 42.39 -77.67 12.56
N THR A 167 42.41 -76.82 13.60
CA THR A 167 43.18 -77.11 14.82
C THR A 167 42.61 -78.29 15.60
N TYR A 168 41.29 -78.36 15.78
CA TYR A 168 40.65 -79.45 16.52
C TYR A 168 40.82 -80.79 15.80
N VAL A 169 40.47 -80.87 14.52
CA VAL A 169 40.63 -82.10 13.72
C VAL A 169 42.10 -82.45 13.62
N ARG A 170 42.99 -81.51 13.28
CA ARG A 170 44.42 -81.80 13.17
C ARG A 170 44.98 -82.27 14.49
N THR A 171 44.77 -81.56 15.59
CA THR A 171 45.36 -81.96 16.88
C THR A 171 44.72 -83.21 17.44
N TYR A 172 43.38 -83.33 17.42
CA TYR A 172 42.67 -84.45 17.98
C TYR A 172 42.86 -85.71 17.13
N VAL A 173 42.58 -85.67 15.82
CA VAL A 173 42.74 -86.84 14.96
C VAL A 173 44.20 -87.24 14.84
N HIS A 174 45.13 -86.30 14.66
CA HIS A 174 46.54 -86.65 14.58
C HIS A 174 47.03 -87.26 15.90
N ARG A 175 46.74 -86.63 17.05
CA ARG A 175 47.19 -87.14 18.34
C ARG A 175 46.51 -88.47 18.70
N TYR A 176 45.23 -88.61 18.41
CA TYR A 176 44.47 -89.82 18.73
C TYR A 176 44.85 -90.97 17.81
N MET A 177 44.90 -90.76 16.48
CA MET A 177 45.42 -91.77 15.55
C MET A 177 46.86 -92.13 15.86
N TYR A 178 47.75 -91.14 16.09
CA TYR A 178 49.14 -91.41 16.45
C TYR A 178 49.20 -92.27 17.72
N LYS A 179 48.45 -91.92 18.76
CA LYS A 179 48.41 -92.68 20.01
C LYS A 179 47.83 -94.08 19.82
N CYS A 180 46.74 -94.23 19.06
CA CYS A 180 46.10 -95.51 18.79
C CYS A 180 46.98 -96.42 17.91
N ILE A 181 47.56 -95.90 16.84
CA ILE A 181 48.46 -96.65 15.96
C ILE A 181 49.73 -97.03 16.72
N HIS A 182 50.32 -96.11 17.48
CA HIS A 182 51.50 -96.41 18.30
C HIS A 182 51.18 -97.47 19.35
N ALA A 183 50.04 -97.37 20.05
CA ALA A 183 49.60 -98.38 21.00
C ALA A 183 49.32 -99.74 20.32
N TYR A 184 48.67 -99.74 19.15
CA TYR A 184 48.42 -100.95 18.38
C TYR A 184 49.72 -101.61 17.92
N ILE A 185 50.66 -100.86 17.35
CA ILE A 185 51.96 -101.38 16.94
C ILE A 185 52.72 -101.89 18.16
N CYS A 186 52.81 -101.12 19.26
CA CYS A 186 53.50 -101.57 20.47
C CYS A 186 52.91 -102.87 21.02
N THR A 187 51.59 -102.97 21.15
CA THR A 187 50.94 -104.17 21.70
C THR A 187 51.01 -105.35 20.74
N TYR A 188 50.72 -105.16 19.45
CA TYR A 188 50.76 -106.21 18.45
C TYR A 188 52.18 -106.74 18.25
N VAL A 189 53.18 -105.87 18.10
CA VAL A 189 54.58 -106.27 17.96
C VAL A 189 55.08 -106.93 19.25
N HIS A 190 54.76 -106.37 20.42
CA HIS A 190 55.16 -106.97 21.71
C HIS A 190 54.55 -108.36 21.90
N THR A 191 53.24 -108.51 21.65
CA THR A 191 52.55 -109.81 21.78
C THR A 191 53.01 -110.81 20.72
N TYR A 192 53.23 -110.39 19.47
CA TYR A 192 53.71 -111.26 18.39
C TYR A 192 55.14 -111.75 18.66
N ILE A 193 56.04 -110.87 19.10
CA ILE A 193 57.41 -111.24 19.50
C ILE A 193 57.36 -112.16 20.73
N HIS A 194 56.57 -111.82 21.75
CA HIS A 194 56.43 -112.65 22.95
C HIS A 194 55.84 -114.03 22.65
N MET A 195 54.84 -114.14 21.78
CA MET A 195 54.27 -115.42 21.35
C MET A 195 55.26 -116.24 20.52
N ASN A 196 56.04 -115.61 19.64
CA ASN A 196 57.08 -116.33 18.87
C ASN A 196 58.23 -116.80 19.77
N LEU A 197 58.69 -115.98 20.72
CA LEU A 197 59.66 -116.39 21.74
C LEU A 197 59.12 -117.54 22.61
N ARG A 198 57.84 -117.48 23.01
CA ARG A 198 57.20 -118.55 23.79
C ARG A 198 57.03 -119.83 22.97
N LYS A 199 56.74 -119.74 21.67
CA LYS A 199 56.72 -120.90 20.76
C LYS A 199 58.10 -121.54 20.60
N ILE A 200 59.17 -120.74 20.56
CA ILE A 200 60.55 -121.26 20.51
C ILE A 200 60.89 -121.97 21.82
N MET A 201 60.56 -121.38 22.98
CA MET A 201 60.84 -122.01 24.29
C MET A 201 60.03 -123.28 24.59
N ILE A 202 58.87 -123.49 23.95
CA ILE A 202 58.07 -124.72 24.14
C ILE A 202 58.62 -125.89 23.31
N PHE A 203 59.50 -125.64 22.33
CA PHE A 203 60.11 -126.70 21.52
C PHE A 203 61.43 -127.26 22.09
N ASP A 204 61.91 -126.73 23.23
CA ASP A 204 63.18 -127.14 23.88
C ASP A 204 62.99 -127.90 25.22
N ILE A 205 61.85 -128.59 25.42
CA ILE A 205 61.64 -129.59 26.50
C ILE A 205 61.01 -130.84 25.91
#